data_AF-A0A150GR16-F1
#
_entry.id   AF-A0A150GR16-F1
#
_cell.length_a   1.000
_cell.length_b   1.000
_cell.length_c   1.000
_cell.angle_alpha   90.00
_cell.angle_beta   90.00
_cell.angle_gamma   90.00
#
_symmetry.space_group_name_H-M   'P 1'
#
loop_
_entity.id
_entity.type
_entity.pdbx_description
1 polymer ?
#
loop_
_entity_poly.entity_id
_entity_poly.type
_entity_poly.pdbx_seq_one_letter_code
_entity_poly.pdbx_strand_id
1 'polypeptide(L)'
;MDTTNEEEMPQLDRERAERMRRNAEMLAKIGVADALRDVARAQATERAGGEPGTSGRGAVRQAPRPKRARTEAVEPTRRSSRLASGPTNQGTTEAGEAAEAAGVDEEGKMRAGKGVGIMTQEEYLASKGLPLPEGHFKTNGVFRGWVAPDVIDKFGLASSADEAWAQGGGGAFKRKITKADVPEHLRAKGWSTAKAFAASQLHKNPNAYFYRHVAPGNAQAQGEWTQEEHELFLATARKWGVGDKWGLFASYIPNRVGYQCSQYYTQVIIPSGIVIDPRFRMDSWGDAVFTGR
;
A
#
# COMPACT_ATOMS: atom_id res chain seq x y z
N MET A 1 -5.79 11.70 -59.27
CA MET A 1 -4.45 11.53 -58.69
C MET A 1 -4.19 12.77 -57.86
N ASP A 2 -4.02 12.77 -56.56
CA ASP A 2 -4.18 11.77 -55.50
C ASP A 2 -4.30 12.65 -54.24
N THR A 3 -5.42 12.60 -53.53
CA THR A 3 -5.68 13.45 -52.36
C THR A 3 -5.07 12.79 -51.13
N THR A 4 -3.97 13.36 -50.62
CA THR A 4 -3.31 12.92 -49.40
C THR A 4 -4.22 13.14 -48.20
N ASN A 5 -4.67 12.03 -47.63
CA ASN A 5 -5.45 11.94 -46.40
C ASN A 5 -4.49 12.17 -45.22
N GLU A 6 -4.45 13.39 -44.68
CA GLU A 6 -3.70 13.68 -43.46
C GLU A 6 -4.45 13.08 -42.25
N GLU A 7 -3.91 12.01 -41.70
CA GLU A 7 -4.41 11.40 -40.47
C GLU A 7 -4.27 12.39 -39.30
N GLU A 8 -5.40 12.94 -38.85
CA GLU A 8 -5.44 13.80 -37.67
C GLU A 8 -5.01 13.02 -36.43
N MET A 9 -3.78 13.29 -35.96
CA MET A 9 -3.25 12.79 -34.69
C MET A 9 -4.25 13.04 -33.54
N PRO A 10 -4.70 12.00 -32.81
CA PRO A 10 -5.67 12.12 -31.72
C PRO A 10 -5.24 13.13 -30.66
N GLN A 11 -6.18 13.93 -30.15
CA GLN A 11 -5.91 15.01 -29.17
C GLN A 11 -5.12 14.53 -27.94
N LEU A 12 -5.37 13.30 -27.49
CA LEU A 12 -4.66 12.65 -26.39
C LEU A 12 -3.15 12.43 -26.66
N ASP A 13 -2.79 12.13 -27.90
CA ASP A 13 -1.38 11.92 -28.28
C ASP A 13 -0.64 13.26 -28.39
N ARG A 14 -1.33 14.32 -28.79
CA ARG A 14 -0.81 15.71 -28.75
C ARG A 14 -0.54 16.15 -27.31
N GLU A 15 -1.49 15.93 -26.40
CA GLU A 15 -1.30 16.24 -24.97
C GLU A 15 -0.17 15.45 -24.34
N ARG A 16 -0.01 14.16 -24.68
CA ARG A 16 1.11 13.34 -24.22
C ARG A 16 2.44 13.86 -24.74
N ALA A 17 2.52 14.20 -26.03
CA ALA A 17 3.73 14.75 -26.63
C ALA A 17 4.14 16.09 -25.97
N GLU A 18 3.18 16.98 -25.69
CA GLU A 18 3.44 18.23 -24.99
C GLU A 18 3.90 18.04 -23.54
N ARG A 19 3.33 17.07 -22.83
CA ARG A 19 3.77 16.74 -21.46
C ARG A 19 5.18 16.16 -21.47
N MET A 20 5.50 15.27 -22.42
CA MET A 20 6.85 14.74 -22.58
C MET A 20 7.86 15.85 -22.92
N ARG A 21 7.48 16.80 -23.79
CA ARG A 21 8.34 17.95 -24.12
C ARG A 21 8.61 18.83 -22.91
N ARG A 22 7.58 19.19 -22.14
CA ARG A 22 7.71 20.00 -20.91
C ARG A 22 8.58 19.31 -19.85
N ASN A 23 8.39 18.00 -19.67
CA ASN A 23 9.21 17.23 -18.73
C ASN A 23 10.66 17.16 -19.19
N ALA A 24 10.91 16.98 -20.50
CA ALA A 24 12.26 16.99 -21.06
C ALA A 24 12.95 18.36 -20.89
N GLU A 25 12.25 19.46 -21.14
CA GLU A 25 12.76 20.83 -20.91
C GLU A 25 13.08 21.09 -19.43
N MET A 26 12.23 20.61 -18.51
CA MET A 26 12.46 20.74 -17.07
C MET A 26 13.70 19.93 -16.62
N LEU A 27 13.85 18.69 -17.12
CA LEU A 27 15.03 17.87 -16.85
C LEU A 27 16.32 18.46 -17.43
N ALA A 28 16.23 19.13 -18.59
CA ALA A 28 17.36 19.85 -19.19
C ALA A 28 17.76 21.07 -18.35
N LYS A 29 16.79 21.86 -17.85
CA LYS A 29 17.06 23.01 -16.96
C LYS A 29 17.71 22.63 -15.64
N ILE A 30 17.38 21.46 -15.10
CA ILE A 30 17.94 20.95 -13.84
C ILE A 30 19.35 20.33 -14.07
N GLY A 31 19.80 20.19 -15.33
CA GLY A 31 21.12 19.64 -15.65
C GLY A 31 21.24 18.13 -15.40
N VAL A 32 20.12 17.42 -15.24
CA VAL A 32 20.09 15.99 -14.90
C VAL A 32 20.75 15.15 -15.99
N ALA A 33 20.61 15.54 -17.25
CA ALA A 33 21.24 14.88 -18.38
C ALA A 33 22.78 15.02 -18.40
N ASP A 34 23.31 16.12 -17.85
CA ASP A 34 24.75 16.31 -17.69
C ASP A 34 25.27 15.48 -16.51
N ALA A 35 24.58 15.53 -15.37
CA ALA A 35 24.92 14.73 -14.19
C ALA A 35 24.91 13.21 -14.49
N LEU A 36 23.96 12.72 -15.30
CA LEU A 36 23.92 11.32 -15.73
C LEU A 36 25.08 10.94 -16.66
N ARG A 37 25.52 11.87 -17.52
CA ARG A 37 26.68 11.66 -18.39
C ARG A 37 27.99 11.64 -17.59
N ASP A 38 28.09 12.46 -16.56
CA ASP A 38 29.26 12.47 -15.67
C ASP A 38 29.34 11.19 -14.83
N VAL A 39 28.21 10.68 -14.33
CA VAL A 39 28.14 9.38 -13.64
C VAL A 39 28.51 8.23 -14.60
N ALA A 40 28.00 8.24 -15.83
CA ALA A 40 28.34 7.23 -16.83
C ALA A 40 29.83 7.28 -17.21
N ARG A 41 30.41 8.47 -17.31
CA ARG A 41 31.85 8.66 -17.57
C ARG A 41 32.70 8.17 -16.40
N ALA A 42 32.32 8.48 -15.17
CA ALA A 42 33.00 8.03 -13.96
C ALA A 42 32.99 6.49 -13.83
N GLN A 43 31.84 5.85 -14.11
CA GLN A 43 31.72 4.39 -14.12
C GLN A 43 32.52 3.72 -15.25
N ALA A 44 32.66 4.39 -16.41
CA ALA A 44 33.49 3.89 -17.51
C ALA A 44 34.98 3.97 -17.18
N THR A 45 35.44 5.03 -16.50
CA THR A 45 36.82 5.15 -16.03
C THR A 45 37.17 4.13 -14.94
N GLU A 46 36.26 3.80 -14.03
CA GLU A 46 36.47 2.73 -13.04
C GLU A 46 36.59 1.35 -13.67
N ARG A 47 35.88 1.09 -14.78
CA ARG A 47 35.98 -0.18 -15.52
C ARG A 47 37.24 -0.30 -16.39
N ALA A 48 37.83 0.83 -16.80
CA ALA A 48 39.03 0.84 -17.66
C ALA A 48 40.36 0.79 -16.87
N GLY A 49 40.34 1.03 -15.56
CA GLY A 49 41.55 1.07 -14.71
C GLY A 49 41.90 -0.24 -13.97
N GLY A 50 41.19 -1.35 -14.22
CA GLY A 50 41.44 -2.62 -13.54
C GLY A 50 42.47 -3.50 -14.26
N GLU A 51 43.74 -3.48 -13.82
CA GLU A 51 44.70 -4.54 -14.18
C GLU A 51 44.39 -5.87 -13.47
N PRO A 52 44.65 -7.03 -14.10
CA PRO A 52 44.41 -8.33 -13.49
C PRO A 52 45.64 -8.80 -12.70
N GLY A 53 45.55 -8.88 -11.37
CA GLY A 53 46.67 -9.37 -10.56
C GLY A 53 46.33 -9.64 -9.09
N THR A 54 46.19 -10.94 -8.79
CA THR A 54 46.60 -11.69 -7.58
C THR A 54 46.26 -11.20 -6.16
N SER A 55 45.79 -12.18 -5.38
CA SER A 55 45.64 -12.26 -3.93
C SER A 55 46.59 -11.42 -3.06
N GLY A 56 46.05 -10.70 -2.08
CA GLY A 56 46.81 -10.16 -0.95
C GLY A 56 45.97 -9.35 0.03
N ARG A 57 45.90 -9.81 1.28
CA ARG A 57 45.21 -9.17 2.41
C ARG A 57 45.82 -7.80 2.77
N GLY A 58 44.99 -6.88 3.28
CA GLY A 58 45.43 -5.83 4.21
C GLY A 58 44.71 -4.49 4.08
N ALA A 59 43.54 -4.31 4.71
CA ALA A 59 42.89 -3.00 4.82
C ALA A 59 43.37 -2.27 6.09
N VAL A 60 44.17 -1.22 5.90
CA VAL A 60 44.58 -0.27 6.94
C VAL A 60 43.48 0.78 7.11
N ARG A 61 43.07 1.02 8.36
CA ARG A 61 42.08 2.02 8.80
C ARG A 61 42.60 3.46 8.60
N GLN A 62 41.73 4.37 8.14
CA GLN A 62 41.85 5.80 8.40
C GLN A 62 40.55 6.36 9.02
N ALA A 63 40.72 7.29 9.96
CA ALA A 63 39.73 7.74 10.94
C ALA A 63 38.77 8.84 10.40
N PRO A 64 37.55 8.96 10.97
CA PRO A 64 36.57 9.96 10.54
C PRO A 64 36.83 11.36 11.14
N ARG A 65 36.53 12.40 10.35
CA ARG A 65 36.55 13.82 10.77
C ARG A 65 35.33 14.16 11.64
N PRO A 66 35.45 15.13 12.59
CA PRO A 66 34.41 15.45 13.56
C PRO A 66 33.23 16.25 12.97
N LYS A 67 32.01 15.93 13.41
CA LYS A 67 30.76 16.61 13.04
C LYS A 67 30.52 17.85 13.91
N ARG A 68 30.07 18.94 13.29
CA ARG A 68 29.48 20.11 13.98
C ARG A 68 28.14 19.73 14.61
N ALA A 69 27.91 20.19 15.84
CA ALA A 69 26.67 20.01 16.58
C ALA A 69 25.55 20.94 16.09
N ARG A 70 24.32 20.40 15.99
CA ARG A 70 23.09 21.18 16.06
C ARG A 70 21.94 20.31 16.61
N THR A 71 21.07 21.00 17.34
CA THR A 71 20.08 20.62 18.35
C THR A 71 18.92 19.72 17.92
N GLU A 72 18.32 19.09 18.94
CA GLU A 72 17.21 18.12 18.93
C GLU A 72 15.97 18.53 18.11
N ALA A 73 15.56 17.61 17.23
CA ALA A 73 14.17 17.37 16.85
C ALA A 73 14.05 15.87 16.50
N VAL A 74 13.13 15.16 17.16
CA VAL A 74 12.90 13.73 16.93
C VAL A 74 12.17 13.56 15.60
N GLU A 75 12.87 13.05 14.59
CA GLU A 75 12.26 12.60 13.32
C GLU A 75 11.91 11.10 13.40
N PRO A 76 10.74 10.67 12.89
CA PRO A 76 10.33 9.27 12.92
C PRO A 76 11.21 8.42 11.98
N THR A 77 11.82 7.38 12.53
CA THR A 77 12.68 6.43 11.80
C THR A 77 11.86 5.57 10.84
N ARG A 78 11.81 5.95 9.57
CA ARG A 78 11.25 5.13 8.46
C ARG A 78 12.39 4.41 7.73
N ARG A 79 12.54 3.09 7.95
CA ARG A 79 13.41 2.25 7.10
C ARG A 79 12.62 1.71 5.91
N SER A 80 12.71 2.43 4.79
CA SER A 80 12.18 2.02 3.49
C SER A 80 13.19 1.16 2.75
N SER A 81 12.82 -0.07 2.38
CA SER A 81 13.61 -0.97 1.52
C SER A 81 13.03 -1.09 0.10
N ARG A 82 12.58 0.02 -0.50
CA ARG A 82 12.13 0.02 -1.90
C ARG A 82 13.25 0.48 -2.84
N LEU A 83 13.91 -0.47 -3.50
CA LEU A 83 14.50 -0.22 -4.81
C LEU A 83 13.35 -0.06 -5.82
N ALA A 84 13.36 1.05 -6.55
CA ALA A 84 12.41 1.35 -7.60
C ALA A 84 12.71 0.52 -8.86
N SER A 85 11.74 -0.26 -9.35
CA SER A 85 11.25 -0.35 -10.74
C SER A 85 10.53 -1.69 -11.06
N GLY A 86 9.38 -1.62 -11.75
CA GLY A 86 8.73 -2.76 -12.45
C GLY A 86 7.34 -3.19 -11.93
N PRO A 87 6.37 -3.52 -12.81
CA PRO A 87 4.94 -3.55 -12.47
C PRO A 87 4.56 -4.81 -11.68
N THR A 88 4.02 -4.63 -10.48
CA THR A 88 3.60 -5.76 -9.64
C THR A 88 2.16 -6.15 -9.94
N ASN A 89 2.00 -7.20 -10.74
CA ASN A 89 0.79 -8.00 -10.82
C ASN A 89 1.12 -9.40 -10.30
N GLN A 90 0.61 -9.74 -9.12
CA GLN A 90 0.43 -11.09 -8.54
C GLN A 90 -0.26 -10.85 -7.18
N GLY A 91 -1.42 -11.42 -6.86
CA GLY A 91 -1.73 -12.84 -6.94
C GLY A 91 -1.43 -13.43 -5.56
N THR A 92 -2.42 -13.44 -4.68
CA THR A 92 -2.35 -14.07 -3.35
C THR A 92 -2.00 -15.55 -3.48
N THR A 93 -0.87 -15.96 -2.91
CA THR A 93 -0.63 -17.20 -2.16
C THR A 93 0.75 -17.07 -1.52
N GLU A 94 0.82 -17.27 -0.20
CA GLU A 94 2.03 -17.59 0.58
C GLU A 94 3.29 -16.77 0.25
N ALA A 95 3.39 -15.59 0.87
CA ALA A 95 4.68 -14.93 1.00
C ALA A 95 5.51 -15.71 2.03
N GLY A 96 6.32 -16.65 1.56
CA GLY A 96 7.51 -17.08 2.29
C GLY A 96 8.47 -15.90 2.37
N GLU A 97 8.28 -15.04 3.38
CA GLU A 97 9.32 -14.12 3.80
C GLU A 97 10.48 -14.94 4.34
N ALA A 98 11.68 -14.74 3.78
CA ALA A 98 12.90 -15.31 4.33
C ALA A 98 12.97 -14.88 5.81
N ALA A 99 12.94 -15.87 6.72
CA ALA A 99 13.06 -15.62 8.15
C ALA A 99 14.37 -14.88 8.41
N GLU A 100 14.28 -13.63 8.87
CA GLU A 100 15.44 -12.91 9.38
C GLU A 100 15.83 -13.60 10.69
N ALA A 101 16.96 -14.31 10.67
CA ALA A 101 17.44 -15.08 11.80
C ALA A 101 17.74 -14.16 12.99
N ALA A 102 17.61 -14.71 14.20
CA ALA A 102 17.90 -14.00 15.45
C ALA A 102 19.26 -13.27 15.37
N GLY A 103 19.23 -11.97 15.58
CA GLY A 103 20.40 -11.10 15.56
C GLY A 103 20.69 -10.56 16.95
N VAL A 104 21.88 -10.01 17.15
CA VAL A 104 22.22 -9.26 18.37
C VAL A 104 22.02 -7.78 18.06
N ASP A 105 21.26 -7.05 18.88
CA ASP A 105 21.15 -5.60 18.73
C ASP A 105 22.42 -4.86 19.18
N GLU A 106 22.50 -3.55 18.93
CA GLU A 106 23.66 -2.71 19.28
C GLU A 106 23.96 -2.69 20.79
N GLU A 107 23.05 -3.20 21.63
CA GLU A 107 23.13 -3.28 23.08
C GLU A 107 23.49 -4.69 23.59
N GLY A 108 23.75 -5.65 22.68
CA GLY A 108 24.14 -7.01 23.04
C GLY A 108 22.96 -7.93 23.41
N LYS A 109 21.72 -7.50 23.19
CA LYS A 109 20.52 -8.29 23.50
C LYS A 109 20.14 -9.15 22.29
N MET A 110 19.77 -10.40 22.55
CA MET A 110 19.22 -11.30 21.53
C MET A 110 17.90 -10.74 21.01
N ARG A 111 17.86 -10.29 19.75
CA ARG A 111 16.62 -10.03 19.02
C ARG A 111 16.08 -11.35 18.53
N ALA A 112 14.88 -11.70 19.00
CA ALA A 112 14.17 -12.83 18.49
C ALA A 112 13.82 -12.61 17.00
N GLY A 113 13.85 -13.68 16.21
CA GLY A 113 13.50 -13.61 14.78
C GLY A 113 12.04 -13.18 14.58
N LYS A 114 11.73 -12.71 13.37
CA LYS A 114 10.36 -12.31 12.99
C LYS A 114 9.36 -13.42 13.31
N GLY A 115 8.23 -13.09 13.94
CA GLY A 115 7.22 -14.07 14.37
C GLY A 115 7.53 -14.86 15.66
N VAL A 116 8.61 -14.55 16.38
CA VAL A 116 8.93 -15.15 17.70
C VAL A 116 8.45 -14.25 18.83
N GLY A 117 7.96 -14.85 19.92
CA GLY A 117 7.45 -14.12 21.09
C GLY A 117 6.07 -13.54 20.86
N ILE A 118 5.14 -14.36 20.38
CA ILE A 118 3.75 -13.99 20.11
C ILE A 118 3.06 -13.63 21.43
N MET A 119 2.67 -12.37 21.60
CA MET A 119 2.02 -11.85 22.80
C MET A 119 0.78 -11.03 22.45
N THR A 120 -0.06 -10.72 23.43
CA THR A 120 -1.20 -9.81 23.23
C THR A 120 -0.73 -8.39 22.89
N GLN A 121 -1.63 -7.57 22.33
CA GLN A 121 -1.30 -6.17 22.01
C GLN A 121 -0.97 -5.38 23.28
N GLU A 122 -1.70 -5.67 24.37
CA GLU A 122 -1.47 -5.09 25.68
C GLU A 122 -0.11 -5.47 26.25
N GLU A 123 0.25 -6.76 26.21
CA GLU A 123 1.57 -7.24 26.65
C GLU A 123 2.70 -6.67 25.80
N TYR A 124 2.49 -6.55 24.49
CA TYR A 124 3.46 -5.95 23.58
C TYR A 124 3.77 -4.51 23.95
N LEU A 125 2.74 -3.68 24.12
CA LEU A 125 2.94 -2.28 24.51
C LEU A 125 3.56 -2.16 25.90
N ALA A 126 3.13 -2.99 26.86
CA ALA A 126 3.74 -3.06 28.17
C ALA A 126 5.23 -3.45 28.11
N SER A 127 5.62 -4.37 27.22
CA SER A 127 7.03 -4.76 27.01
C SER A 127 7.88 -3.63 26.44
N LYS A 128 7.26 -2.67 25.74
CA LYS A 128 7.89 -1.44 25.25
C LYS A 128 7.83 -0.29 26.28
N GLY A 129 7.24 -0.51 27.45
CA GLY A 129 7.00 0.52 28.45
C GLY A 129 5.98 1.57 28.01
N LEU A 130 5.14 1.26 27.03
CA LEU A 130 4.12 2.15 26.50
C LEU A 130 2.75 1.76 27.10
N PRO A 131 1.99 2.71 27.66
CA PRO A 131 0.61 2.45 28.04
C PRO A 131 -0.29 2.34 26.80
N LEU A 132 -1.49 1.80 26.98
CA LEU A 132 -2.51 1.86 25.93
C LEU A 132 -2.85 3.33 25.61
N PRO A 133 -2.98 3.71 24.32
CA PRO A 133 -3.35 5.06 23.95
C PRO A 133 -4.69 5.49 24.54
N GLU A 134 -4.84 6.80 24.76
CA GLU A 134 -6.11 7.38 25.17
C GLU A 134 -7.18 7.15 24.09
N GLY A 135 -8.38 6.75 24.51
CA GLY A 135 -9.48 6.47 23.58
C GLY A 135 -9.32 5.16 22.79
N HIS A 136 -8.47 4.24 23.25
CA HIS A 136 -8.42 2.88 22.74
C HIS A 136 -9.75 2.15 22.95
N PHE A 137 -10.06 1.19 22.08
CA PHE A 137 -11.27 0.38 22.20
C PHE A 137 -11.04 -1.05 21.70
N LYS A 138 -11.88 -1.97 22.17
CA LYS A 138 -11.85 -3.38 21.76
C LYS A 138 -12.80 -3.63 20.59
N THR A 139 -12.36 -4.39 19.61
CA THR A 139 -13.20 -4.85 18.49
C THR A 139 -13.37 -6.37 18.55
N ASN A 140 -14.53 -6.84 18.08
CA ASN A 140 -14.77 -8.26 17.84
C ASN A 140 -14.35 -8.70 16.43
N GLY A 141 -13.82 -7.77 15.64
CA GLY A 141 -13.32 -8.04 14.30
C GLY A 141 -14.36 -8.04 13.19
N VAL A 142 -15.57 -7.55 13.46
CA VAL A 142 -16.70 -7.58 12.52
C VAL A 142 -17.14 -6.16 12.20
N PHE A 143 -17.13 -5.82 10.92
CA PHE A 143 -17.75 -4.63 10.37
C PHE A 143 -19.24 -4.88 10.14
N ARG A 144 -20.07 -4.02 10.72
CA ARG A 144 -21.54 -4.08 10.65
C ARG A 144 -22.15 -3.01 9.75
N GLY A 145 -21.35 -2.06 9.28
CA GLY A 145 -21.82 -1.01 8.39
C GLY A 145 -22.17 -1.54 6.99
N TRP A 146 -22.92 -0.70 6.27
CA TRP A 146 -23.13 -0.85 4.82
C TRP A 146 -22.30 0.19 4.06
N VAL A 147 -22.54 0.40 2.76
CA VAL A 147 -21.86 1.46 2.00
C VAL A 147 -22.13 2.83 2.65
N ALA A 148 -21.16 3.75 2.58
CA ALA A 148 -21.32 5.09 3.14
C ALA A 148 -22.56 5.82 2.55
N PRO A 149 -23.38 6.51 3.37
CA PRO A 149 -24.65 7.09 2.90
C PRO A 149 -24.52 8.07 1.74
N ASP A 150 -23.49 8.92 1.76
CA ASP A 150 -23.18 9.86 0.68
C ASP A 150 -22.88 9.14 -0.65
N VAL A 151 -22.21 8.00 -0.58
CA VAL A 151 -21.92 7.14 -1.73
C VAL A 151 -23.18 6.41 -2.22
N ILE A 152 -24.05 5.99 -1.30
CA ILE A 152 -25.35 5.39 -1.64
C ILE A 152 -26.18 6.38 -2.45
N ASP A 153 -26.36 7.59 -1.93
CA ASP A 153 -27.17 8.63 -2.55
C ASP A 153 -26.61 9.04 -3.92
N LYS A 154 -25.29 9.19 -4.01
CA LYS A 154 -24.62 9.63 -5.25
C LYS A 154 -24.71 8.61 -6.39
N PHE A 155 -24.70 7.31 -6.09
CA PHE A 155 -24.64 6.26 -7.12
C PHE A 155 -25.91 5.40 -7.19
N GLY A 156 -26.96 5.76 -6.44
CA GLY A 156 -28.23 5.03 -6.40
C GLY A 156 -28.03 3.58 -5.97
N LEU A 157 -27.25 3.37 -4.90
CA LEU A 157 -27.03 2.02 -4.36
C LEU A 157 -28.18 1.65 -3.42
N ALA A 158 -28.34 0.36 -3.15
CA ALA A 158 -29.24 -0.10 -2.12
C ALA A 158 -28.83 0.45 -0.74
N SER A 159 -29.81 0.84 0.06
CA SER A 159 -29.63 1.41 1.40
C SER A 159 -29.11 0.40 2.43
N SER A 160 -29.29 -0.89 2.15
CA SER A 160 -28.88 -1.98 3.02
C SER A 160 -28.44 -3.21 2.23
N ALA A 161 -27.79 -4.15 2.93
CA ALA A 161 -27.46 -5.44 2.36
C ALA A 161 -28.73 -6.17 1.89
N ASP A 162 -29.77 -6.22 2.71
CA ASP A 162 -30.99 -6.97 2.40
C ASP A 162 -31.69 -6.46 1.14
N GLU A 163 -31.74 -5.13 0.97
CA GLU A 163 -32.25 -4.52 -0.25
C GLU A 163 -31.39 -4.87 -1.48
N ALA A 164 -30.06 -4.83 -1.36
CA ALA A 164 -29.16 -5.23 -2.44
C ALA A 164 -29.36 -6.69 -2.84
N TRP A 165 -29.59 -7.56 -1.85
CA TRP A 165 -29.88 -8.97 -2.06
C TRP A 165 -31.22 -9.20 -2.77
N ALA A 166 -32.26 -8.46 -2.37
CA ALA A 166 -33.58 -8.53 -2.99
C ALA A 166 -33.58 -8.06 -4.44
N GLN A 167 -32.84 -6.99 -4.75
CA GLN A 167 -32.76 -6.43 -6.10
C GLN A 167 -31.84 -7.24 -7.04
N GLY A 168 -30.68 -7.64 -6.53
CA GLY A 168 -29.59 -8.17 -7.36
C GLY A 168 -29.39 -9.68 -7.33
N GLY A 169 -30.09 -10.38 -6.44
CA GLY A 169 -29.89 -11.81 -6.19
C GLY A 169 -28.49 -12.06 -5.62
N GLY A 170 -28.31 -11.86 -4.32
CA GLY A 170 -27.03 -12.16 -3.70
C GLY A 170 -26.72 -13.66 -3.76
N GLY A 171 -25.45 -13.98 -3.99
CA GLY A 171 -24.97 -15.36 -4.03
C GLY A 171 -23.54 -15.42 -3.54
N ALA A 172 -23.21 -16.48 -2.81
CA ALA A 172 -21.83 -16.83 -2.53
C ALA A 172 -21.18 -17.30 -3.83
N PHE A 173 -20.51 -16.40 -4.56
CA PHE A 173 -19.74 -16.76 -5.75
C PHE A 173 -18.53 -17.62 -5.33
N LYS A 174 -18.72 -18.93 -5.30
CA LYS A 174 -17.67 -19.91 -4.96
C LYS A 174 -16.83 -20.33 -6.17
N ARG A 175 -17.12 -19.82 -7.37
CA ARG A 175 -16.36 -20.14 -8.60
C ARG A 175 -15.31 -19.07 -8.90
N LYS A 176 -14.16 -19.50 -9.40
CA LYS A 176 -13.08 -18.60 -9.86
C LYS A 176 -13.59 -17.74 -11.01
N ILE A 177 -13.36 -16.43 -10.89
CA ILE A 177 -13.69 -15.46 -11.94
C ILE A 177 -12.78 -15.71 -13.14
N THR A 178 -13.38 -15.91 -14.30
CA THR A 178 -12.69 -16.10 -15.58
C THR A 178 -12.77 -14.85 -16.45
N LYS A 179 -12.01 -14.81 -17.54
CA LYS A 179 -12.03 -13.69 -18.50
C LYS A 179 -13.41 -13.50 -19.14
N ALA A 180 -14.23 -14.56 -19.23
CA ALA A 180 -15.58 -14.50 -19.78
C ALA A 180 -16.60 -13.82 -18.84
N ASP A 181 -16.32 -13.77 -17.54
CA ASP A 181 -17.19 -13.12 -16.56
C ASP A 181 -17.03 -11.59 -16.56
N VAL A 182 -15.98 -11.07 -17.21
CA VAL A 182 -15.66 -9.64 -17.26
C VAL A 182 -16.37 -9.00 -18.47
N PRO A 183 -17.12 -7.90 -18.28
CA PRO A 183 -17.68 -7.14 -19.40
C PRO A 183 -16.61 -6.70 -20.40
N GLU A 184 -16.91 -6.80 -21.69
CA GLU A 184 -15.93 -6.56 -22.76
C GLU A 184 -15.28 -5.17 -22.68
N HIS A 185 -16.07 -4.13 -22.39
CA HIS A 185 -15.57 -2.76 -22.25
C HIS A 185 -14.56 -2.58 -21.09
N LEU A 186 -14.61 -3.44 -20.06
CA LEU A 186 -13.66 -3.43 -18.94
C LEU A 186 -12.40 -4.24 -19.24
N ARG A 187 -12.52 -5.27 -20.08
CA ARG A 187 -11.40 -6.09 -20.54
C ARG A 187 -10.38 -5.28 -21.34
N ALA A 188 -10.84 -4.27 -22.08
CA ALA A 188 -9.98 -3.39 -22.88
C ALA A 188 -9.09 -2.45 -22.04
N LYS A 189 -9.35 -2.26 -20.74
CA LYS A 189 -8.62 -1.32 -19.88
C LYS A 189 -7.24 -1.80 -19.42
N GLY A 190 -6.80 -2.98 -19.84
CA GLY A 190 -5.52 -3.58 -19.40
C GLY A 190 -5.49 -3.99 -17.92
N TRP A 191 -6.64 -4.01 -17.26
CA TRP A 191 -6.75 -4.42 -15.86
C TRP A 191 -6.69 -5.94 -15.72
N SER A 192 -6.24 -6.42 -14.55
CA SER A 192 -6.35 -7.84 -14.20
C SER A 192 -7.82 -8.27 -14.19
N THR A 193 -8.09 -9.55 -14.49
CA THR A 193 -9.45 -10.11 -14.52
C THR A 193 -10.23 -9.80 -13.24
N ALA A 194 -9.59 -9.92 -12.08
CA ALA A 194 -10.22 -9.62 -10.79
C ALA A 194 -10.55 -8.14 -10.60
N LYS A 195 -9.68 -7.22 -11.04
CA LYS A 195 -9.94 -5.78 -10.97
C LYS A 195 -11.03 -5.37 -11.97
N ALA A 196 -11.00 -5.92 -13.19
CA ALA A 196 -12.02 -5.66 -14.20
C ALA A 196 -13.39 -6.20 -13.78
N PHE A 197 -13.46 -7.44 -13.27
CA PHE A 197 -14.71 -7.99 -12.72
C PHE A 197 -15.21 -7.17 -11.54
N ALA A 198 -14.35 -6.80 -10.59
CA ALA A 198 -14.76 -5.98 -9.45
C ALA A 198 -15.39 -4.65 -9.87
N ALA A 199 -14.99 -4.07 -11.00
CA ALA A 199 -15.58 -2.82 -11.51
C ALA A 199 -17.06 -2.99 -11.95
N SER A 200 -17.51 -4.20 -12.32
CA SER A 200 -18.93 -4.45 -12.62
C SER A 200 -19.79 -4.71 -11.38
N GLN A 201 -19.18 -4.76 -10.18
CA GLN A 201 -19.86 -5.19 -8.96
C GLN A 201 -20.43 -4.05 -8.12
N LEU A 202 -20.34 -2.78 -8.56
CA LEU A 202 -20.74 -1.63 -7.74
C LEU A 202 -22.14 -1.78 -7.12
N HIS A 203 -23.15 -2.12 -7.93
CA HIS A 203 -24.53 -2.29 -7.45
C HIS A 203 -24.81 -3.67 -6.84
N LYS A 204 -24.17 -4.74 -7.36
CA LYS A 204 -24.46 -6.13 -6.95
C LYS A 204 -23.70 -6.58 -5.70
N ASN A 205 -22.44 -6.19 -5.60
CA ASN A 205 -21.56 -6.51 -4.49
C ASN A 205 -20.61 -5.32 -4.25
N PRO A 206 -21.09 -4.28 -3.57
CA PRO A 206 -20.31 -3.07 -3.31
C PRO A 206 -19.00 -3.38 -2.57
N ASN A 207 -18.99 -4.39 -1.69
CA ASN A 207 -17.76 -4.81 -1.02
C ASN A 207 -16.68 -5.25 -2.01
N ALA A 208 -17.02 -6.04 -3.03
CA ALA A 208 -16.06 -6.48 -4.04
C ALA A 208 -15.54 -5.30 -4.88
N TYR A 209 -16.41 -4.33 -5.19
CA TYR A 209 -16.05 -3.11 -5.90
C TYR A 209 -15.06 -2.26 -5.10
N PHE A 210 -15.46 -1.81 -3.91
CA PHE A 210 -14.68 -0.90 -3.08
C PHE A 210 -13.39 -1.52 -2.54
N TYR A 211 -13.28 -2.85 -2.55
CA TYR A 211 -12.00 -3.50 -2.24
C TYR A 211 -10.89 -3.13 -3.23
N ARG A 212 -11.22 -2.85 -4.50
CA ARG A 212 -10.25 -2.63 -5.59
C ARG A 212 -10.39 -1.28 -6.31
N HIS A 213 -11.48 -0.58 -6.08
CA HIS A 213 -11.82 0.67 -6.74
C HIS A 213 -12.32 1.68 -5.72
N VAL A 214 -12.03 2.95 -5.99
CA VAL A 214 -12.65 4.07 -5.27
C VAL A 214 -14.01 4.37 -5.90
N ALA A 215 -14.79 5.25 -5.27
CA ALA A 215 -16.03 5.76 -5.85
C ALA A 215 -15.82 6.26 -7.30
N PRO A 216 -16.73 5.98 -8.25
CA PRO A 216 -16.61 6.43 -9.62
C PRO A 216 -16.38 7.95 -9.72
N GLY A 217 -15.42 8.35 -10.55
CA GLY A 217 -15.03 9.76 -10.72
C GLY A 217 -13.95 10.24 -9.76
N ASN A 218 -13.61 9.47 -8.72
CA ASN A 218 -12.51 9.80 -7.82
C ASN A 218 -11.20 9.14 -8.27
N ALA A 219 -10.07 9.79 -7.96
CA ALA A 219 -8.75 9.21 -8.12
C ALA A 219 -8.36 8.44 -6.85
N GLN A 220 -7.69 7.29 -7.03
CA GLN A 220 -7.16 6.54 -5.90
C GLN A 220 -5.94 7.24 -5.32
N ALA A 221 -5.94 7.46 -4.01
CA ALA A 221 -4.81 8.00 -3.28
C ALA A 221 -3.62 7.03 -3.33
N GLN A 222 -2.48 7.56 -3.79
CA GLN A 222 -1.19 6.88 -3.80
C GLN A 222 -0.28 7.63 -2.83
N GLY A 223 0.12 7.00 -1.73
CA GLY A 223 0.97 7.63 -0.73
C GLY A 223 0.59 7.28 0.70
N GLU A 224 1.21 8.03 1.62
CA GLU A 224 1.04 7.90 3.06
C GLU A 224 -0.36 8.31 3.50
N TRP A 225 -0.77 7.83 4.66
CA TRP A 225 -2.07 8.15 5.25
C TRP A 225 -1.99 9.53 5.90
N THR A 226 -2.93 10.40 5.55
CA THR A 226 -3.09 11.71 6.16
C THR A 226 -3.76 11.57 7.54
N GLN A 227 -3.66 12.62 8.34
CA GLN A 227 -4.27 12.66 9.67
C GLN A 227 -5.80 12.60 9.58
N GLU A 228 -6.38 13.27 8.58
CA GLU A 228 -7.82 13.28 8.33
C GLU A 228 -8.33 11.89 7.93
N GLU A 229 -7.57 11.17 7.09
CA GLU A 229 -7.89 9.78 6.73
C GLU A 229 -7.78 8.85 7.94
N HIS A 230 -6.79 9.05 8.81
CA HIS A 230 -6.63 8.29 10.05
C HIS A 230 -7.82 8.50 11.00
N GLU A 231 -8.22 9.74 11.21
CA GLU A 231 -9.38 10.08 12.06
C GLU A 231 -10.67 9.49 11.51
N LEU A 232 -10.87 9.55 10.19
CA LEU A 232 -12.03 8.96 9.53
C LEU A 232 -12.03 7.43 9.64
N PHE A 233 -10.85 6.80 9.54
CA PHE A 233 -10.69 5.37 9.79
C PHE A 233 -11.14 5.00 11.21
N LEU A 234 -10.65 5.72 12.23
CA LEU A 234 -10.99 5.45 13.62
C LEU A 234 -12.46 5.74 13.93
N ALA A 235 -13.02 6.83 13.40
CA ALA A 235 -14.44 7.17 13.55
C ALA A 235 -15.34 6.08 12.95
N THR A 236 -15.01 5.61 11.75
CA THR A 236 -15.73 4.52 11.08
C THR A 236 -15.63 3.22 11.90
N ALA A 237 -14.43 2.89 12.38
CA ALA A 237 -14.17 1.70 13.19
C ALA A 237 -14.94 1.70 14.52
N ARG A 238 -15.01 2.85 15.20
CA ARG A 238 -15.79 3.02 16.44
C ARG A 238 -17.28 2.89 16.19
N LYS A 239 -17.79 3.46 15.09
CA LYS A 239 -19.22 3.48 14.79
C LYS A 239 -19.76 2.13 14.32
N TRP A 240 -19.02 1.44 13.46
CA TRP A 240 -19.52 0.27 12.74
C TRP A 240 -18.76 -1.02 13.05
N GLY A 241 -17.71 -0.96 13.85
CA GLY A 241 -16.74 -2.04 14.00
C GLY A 241 -15.67 -2.02 12.90
N VAL A 242 -14.71 -2.92 12.98
CA VAL A 242 -13.59 -3.02 12.04
C VAL A 242 -13.02 -4.44 12.09
N GLY A 243 -12.41 -4.89 10.98
CA GLY A 243 -11.66 -6.14 10.94
C GLY A 243 -12.14 -7.16 9.92
N ASP A 244 -13.18 -6.86 9.13
CA ASP A 244 -13.60 -7.59 7.94
C ASP A 244 -14.25 -6.62 6.92
N LYS A 245 -14.76 -7.15 5.80
CA LYS A 245 -15.51 -6.40 4.75
C LYS A 245 -14.87 -5.06 4.36
N TRP A 246 -13.57 -5.11 4.11
CA TRP A 246 -12.74 -3.93 3.86
C TRP A 246 -13.19 -3.07 2.68
N GLY A 247 -13.92 -3.63 1.71
CA GLY A 247 -14.51 -2.81 0.66
C GLY A 247 -15.62 -1.91 1.19
N LEU A 248 -16.57 -2.44 1.94
CA LEU A 248 -17.62 -1.62 2.56
C LEU A 248 -17.00 -0.59 3.51
N PHE A 249 -16.02 -0.99 4.32
CA PHE A 249 -15.31 -0.07 5.21
C PHE A 249 -14.65 1.07 4.43
N ALA A 250 -13.96 0.77 3.31
CA ALA A 250 -13.29 1.78 2.50
C ALA A 250 -14.26 2.78 1.85
N SER A 251 -15.54 2.47 1.71
CA SER A 251 -16.52 3.44 1.18
C SER A 251 -16.66 4.68 2.07
N TYR A 252 -16.31 4.61 3.36
CA TYR A 252 -16.31 5.74 4.29
C TYR A 252 -15.03 6.57 4.23
N ILE A 253 -13.98 6.11 3.54
CA ILE A 253 -12.69 6.79 3.46
C ILE A 253 -12.44 7.18 2.00
N PRO A 254 -12.71 8.44 1.63
CA PRO A 254 -12.55 8.90 0.26
C PRO A 254 -11.18 8.54 -0.30
N ASN A 255 -11.14 8.16 -1.57
CA ASN A 255 -9.93 7.89 -2.33
C ASN A 255 -9.08 6.68 -1.86
N ARG A 256 -9.45 6.00 -0.78
CA ARG A 256 -8.85 4.73 -0.34
C ARG A 256 -9.69 3.54 -0.80
N VAL A 257 -9.04 2.40 -0.98
CA VAL A 257 -9.69 1.13 -1.33
C VAL A 257 -9.50 0.09 -0.23
N GLY A 258 -10.30 -0.96 -0.25
CA GLY A 258 -10.33 -1.94 0.85
C GLY A 258 -9.00 -2.62 1.14
N TYR A 259 -8.21 -2.98 0.11
CA TYR A 259 -6.89 -3.57 0.40
C TYR A 259 -5.93 -2.56 1.07
N GLN A 260 -6.09 -1.26 0.85
CA GLN A 260 -5.28 -0.25 1.55
C GLN A 260 -5.71 -0.16 3.02
N CYS A 261 -7.03 -0.19 3.27
CA CYS A 261 -7.58 -0.16 4.62
C CYS A 261 -7.16 -1.40 5.43
N SER A 262 -7.19 -2.60 4.83
CA SER A 262 -6.77 -3.83 5.51
C SER A 262 -5.29 -3.84 5.85
N GLN A 263 -4.44 -3.37 4.94
CA GLN A 263 -3.00 -3.24 5.19
C GLN A 263 -2.72 -2.19 6.27
N TYR A 264 -3.40 -1.04 6.22
CA TYR A 264 -3.28 0.00 7.22
C TYR A 264 -3.69 -0.49 8.60
N TYR A 265 -4.76 -1.28 8.67
CA TYR A 265 -5.20 -1.91 9.90
C TYR A 265 -4.11 -2.77 10.53
N THR A 266 -3.52 -3.69 9.77
CA THR A 266 -2.52 -4.62 10.28
C THR A 266 -1.16 -3.99 10.55
N GLN A 267 -0.75 -2.99 9.76
CA GLN A 267 0.59 -2.40 9.85
C GLN A 267 0.67 -1.18 10.78
N VAL A 268 -0.45 -0.51 11.03
CA VAL A 268 -0.45 0.76 11.79
C VAL A 268 -1.43 0.69 12.95
N ILE A 269 -2.70 0.36 12.69
CA ILE A 269 -3.75 0.43 13.70
C ILE A 269 -3.54 -0.60 14.80
N ILE A 270 -3.32 -1.87 14.45
CA ILE A 270 -3.10 -2.94 15.42
C ILE A 270 -1.81 -2.70 16.23
N PRO A 271 -0.63 -2.45 15.62
CA PRO A 271 0.58 -2.16 16.40
C PRO A 271 0.50 -0.91 17.28
N SER A 272 -0.31 0.08 16.91
CA SER A 272 -0.50 1.28 17.74
C SER A 272 -1.27 1.03 19.04
N GLY A 273 -2.03 -0.08 19.12
CA GLY A 273 -2.90 -0.40 20.26
C GLY A 273 -4.13 0.49 20.42
N ILE A 274 -4.42 1.38 19.47
CA ILE A 274 -5.66 2.17 19.50
C ILE A 274 -6.91 1.29 19.31
N VAL A 275 -6.77 0.19 18.55
CA VAL A 275 -7.82 -0.81 18.37
C VAL A 275 -7.26 -2.16 18.81
N ILE A 276 -7.82 -2.69 19.89
CA ILE A 276 -7.46 -4.00 20.42
C ILE A 276 -8.35 -5.06 19.77
N ASP A 277 -7.73 -5.94 18.99
CA ASP A 277 -8.39 -7.04 18.27
C ASP A 277 -7.83 -8.38 18.77
N PRO A 278 -8.60 -9.18 19.52
CA PRO A 278 -8.15 -10.45 20.08
C PRO A 278 -7.74 -11.50 19.04
N ARG A 279 -8.07 -11.30 17.76
CA ARG A 279 -7.67 -12.20 16.66
C ARG A 279 -6.25 -11.95 16.19
N PHE A 280 -5.63 -10.85 16.64
CA PHE A 280 -4.25 -10.54 16.38
C PHE A 280 -3.40 -10.73 17.64
N ARG A 281 -2.15 -11.08 17.40
CA ARG A 281 -1.08 -11.05 18.37
C ARG A 281 0.06 -10.24 17.79
N MET A 282 0.94 -9.78 18.65
CA MET A 282 2.13 -9.04 18.26
C MET A 282 3.33 -9.96 18.40
N ASP A 283 4.19 -9.97 17.40
CA ASP A 283 5.51 -10.54 17.59
C ASP A 283 6.42 -9.56 18.36
N SER A 284 7.58 -10.03 18.79
CA SER A 284 8.57 -9.19 19.49
C SER A 284 9.12 -8.02 18.65
N TRP A 285 8.95 -8.09 17.32
CA TRP A 285 9.36 -7.06 16.37
C TRP A 285 8.33 -5.93 16.24
N GLY A 286 7.05 -6.22 16.50
CA GLY A 286 5.94 -5.29 16.35
C GLY A 286 5.05 -5.56 15.15
N ASP A 287 5.22 -6.68 14.48
CA ASP A 287 4.33 -7.11 13.41
C ASP A 287 3.09 -7.80 13.99
N ALA A 288 1.94 -7.47 13.40
CA ALA A 288 0.66 -8.06 13.77
C ALA A 288 0.50 -9.43 13.09
N VAL A 289 0.45 -10.49 13.88
CA VAL A 289 0.21 -11.87 13.45
C VAL A 289 -1.24 -12.23 13.67
N PHE A 290 -1.95 -12.61 12.61
CA PHE A 290 -3.33 -13.08 12.73
C PHE A 290 -3.36 -14.52 13.26
N THR A 291 -3.98 -14.73 14.42
CA THR A 291 -4.05 -16.04 15.10
C THR A 291 -5.42 -16.71 15.00
N GLY A 292 -6.39 -16.10 14.31
CA GLY A 292 -7.74 -16.64 14.18
C GLY A 292 -8.58 -16.50 15.45
N ARG A 293 -9.74 -17.15 15.46
CA ARG A 293 -10.67 -17.23 16.59
C ARG A 293 -10.58 -18.62 17.22
#